data_AF-A0A6N9NWD9-F1
#
_entry.id   AF-A0A6N9NWD9-F1
#
_cell.length_a   1.000
_cell.length_b   1.000
_cell.length_c   1.000
_cell.angle_alpha   90.00
_cell.angle_beta   90.00
_cell.angle_gamma   90.00
#
_symmetry.space_group_name_H-M   'P 1'
#
loop_
_entity.id
_entity.type
_entity.pdbx_description
1 polymer ?
#
loop_
_entity_poly.entity_id
_entity_poly.type
_entity_poly.pdbx_seq_one_letter_code
_entity_poly.pdbx_strand_id
1 'polypeptide(L)'
;MMKTENIVLQMIAGAARCPEYGPDMVKDLMEKLDMNERAFALLMNVAPSTIRLWTSGAAQPSGTARRLMQIYEAGPEIVGKIAGEPSAEGRDS
;
A
#
# COMPACT_ATOMS: atom_id res chain seq x y z
N MET A 1 -3.39 30.56 -11.33
CA MET A 1 -3.05 29.16 -11.67
C MET A 1 -1.71 28.71 -11.09
N MET A 2 -0.61 29.49 -11.21
CA MET A 2 0.73 29.11 -10.70
C MET A 2 0.85 28.83 -9.19
N LYS A 3 -0.02 29.40 -8.34
CA LYS A 3 0.02 29.15 -6.88
C LYS A 3 -0.41 27.73 -6.52
N THR A 4 -1.42 27.18 -7.20
CA THR A 4 -1.98 25.85 -6.90
C THR A 4 -1.04 24.73 -7.35
N GLU A 5 -0.44 24.88 -8.54
CA GLU A 5 0.55 23.93 -9.07
C GLU A 5 1.78 23.83 -8.16
N ASN A 6 2.27 24.96 -7.64
CA ASN A 6 3.38 25.00 -6.69
C ASN A 6 3.02 24.33 -5.35
N ILE A 7 1.78 24.48 -4.86
CA ILE A 7 1.32 23.81 -3.63
C ILE A 7 1.29 22.30 -3.81
N VAL A 8 0.70 21.81 -4.91
CA VAL A 8 0.63 20.37 -5.20
C VAL A 8 2.03 19.77 -5.34
N LEU A 9 2.94 20.45 -6.05
CA LEU A 9 4.34 20.03 -6.17
C LEU A 9 5.05 19.96 -4.81
N GLN A 10 4.86 20.94 -3.93
CA GLN A 10 5.45 20.96 -2.59
C GLN A 10 4.87 19.88 -1.67
N MET A 11 3.56 19.60 -1.77
CA MET A 11 2.92 18.51 -1.03
C MET A 11 3.43 17.14 -1.50
N ILE A 12 3.58 16.95 -2.82
CA ILE A 12 4.18 15.73 -3.40
C ILE A 12 5.66 15.62 -3.00
N ALA A 13 6.41 16.73 -2.99
CA ALA A 13 7.81 16.75 -2.54
C ALA A 13 7.95 16.40 -1.05
N GLY A 14 7.02 16.84 -0.20
CA GLY A 14 6.94 16.44 1.21
C GLY A 14 6.65 14.94 1.38
N ALA A 15 5.78 14.39 0.53
CA ALA A 15 5.50 12.95 0.44
C ALA A 15 6.50 12.17 -0.44
N ALA A 16 7.55 12.82 -0.98
CA ALA A 16 8.47 12.21 -1.95
C ALA A 16 9.46 11.25 -1.30
N ARG A 17 9.72 11.41 0.00
CA ARG A 17 10.47 10.40 0.77
C ARG A 17 9.54 9.22 1.05
N CYS A 18 9.39 8.38 0.04
CA CYS A 18 8.76 7.07 0.18
C CYS A 18 9.60 6.27 1.19
N PRO A 19 9.01 5.76 2.29
CA PRO A 19 9.74 5.00 3.29
C PRO A 19 10.46 3.81 2.66
N GLU A 20 11.62 3.48 3.20
CA GLU A 20 12.26 2.19 2.88
C GLU A 20 11.59 1.11 3.71
N TYR A 21 10.73 0.31 3.08
CA TYR A 21 10.07 -0.81 3.75
C TYR A 21 11.04 -1.97 3.94
N GLY A 22 11.69 -1.98 5.11
CA GLY A 22 12.46 -3.13 5.58
C GLY A 22 11.58 -4.32 5.98
N PRO A 23 12.18 -5.48 6.27
CA PRO A 23 11.45 -6.72 6.54
C PRO A 23 10.36 -6.61 7.60
N ASP A 24 10.65 -5.92 8.70
CA ASP A 24 9.72 -5.77 9.82
C ASP A 24 8.57 -4.82 9.46
N MET A 25 8.84 -3.71 8.77
CA MET A 25 7.79 -2.81 8.30
C MET A 25 6.81 -3.50 7.32
N VAL A 26 7.30 -4.42 6.48
CA VAL A 26 6.42 -5.20 5.60
C VAL A 26 5.53 -6.14 6.42
N LYS A 27 6.07 -6.78 7.46
CA LYS A 27 5.30 -7.65 8.37
C LYS A 27 4.28 -6.85 9.18
N ASP A 28 4.67 -5.71 9.73
CA ASP A 28 3.80 -4.83 10.50
C ASP A 28 2.63 -4.33 9.65
N LEU A 29 2.88 -3.99 8.37
CA LEU A 29 1.81 -3.62 7.44
C LEU A 29 0.88 -4.80 7.14
N MET A 30 1.42 -6.01 6.96
CA MET A 30 0.60 -7.21 6.78
C MET A 30 -0.30 -7.48 7.99
N GLU A 31 0.24 -7.36 9.20
CA GLU A 31 -0.52 -7.50 10.44
C GLU A 31 -1.59 -6.41 10.59
N LYS A 32 -1.24 -5.16 10.30
CA LYS A 32 -2.18 -4.01 10.31
C LYS A 32 -3.37 -4.22 9.37
N LEU A 33 -3.15 -4.88 8.24
CA LEU A 33 -4.19 -5.17 7.24
C LEU A 33 -4.89 -6.52 7.48
N ASP A 34 -4.53 -7.26 8.54
CA ASP A 34 -5.00 -8.62 8.82
C ASP A 34 -4.80 -9.59 7.63
N MET A 35 -3.61 -9.54 7.02
CA MET A 35 -3.28 -10.31 5.82
C MET A 35 -2.15 -11.30 6.05
N ASN A 36 -2.38 -12.53 5.61
CA ASN A 36 -1.30 -13.49 5.42
C ASN A 36 -0.52 -13.20 4.12
N GLU A 37 0.62 -13.89 3.93
CA GLU A 37 1.49 -13.74 2.76
C GLU A 37 0.75 -13.85 1.42
N ARG A 38 -0.21 -14.78 1.29
CA ARG A 38 -0.95 -14.98 0.04
C ARG A 38 -1.90 -13.82 -0.23
N ALA A 39 -2.64 -13.38 0.79
CA ALA A 39 -3.54 -12.24 0.67
C ALA A 39 -2.78 -10.95 0.31
N PHE A 40 -1.66 -10.71 0.99
CA PHE A 40 -0.81 -9.55 0.71
C PHE A 40 -0.18 -9.60 -0.68
N ALA A 41 0.25 -10.79 -1.14
CA ALA A 41 0.75 -10.98 -2.51
C ALA A 41 -0.30 -10.63 -3.57
N LEU A 42 -1.57 -11.03 -3.35
CA LEU A 42 -2.68 -10.67 -4.23
C LEU A 42 -2.93 -9.16 -4.24
N LEU A 43 -2.98 -8.52 -3.06
CA LEU A 43 -3.12 -7.06 -2.95
C LEU A 43 -2.02 -6.32 -3.71
N MET A 44 -0.78 -6.77 -3.55
CA MET A 44 0.41 -6.17 -4.17
C MET A 44 0.59 -6.56 -5.64
N ASN A 45 -0.25 -7.47 -6.18
CA ASN A 45 -0.12 -8.05 -7.51
C ASN A 45 1.28 -8.61 -7.82
N VAL A 46 1.80 -9.44 -6.90
CA VAL A 46 3.09 -10.13 -7.03
C VAL A 46 2.98 -11.59 -6.62
N ALA A 47 4.01 -12.39 -6.88
CA ALA A 47 4.06 -13.77 -6.39
C ALA A 47 4.27 -13.82 -4.85
N PRO A 48 3.75 -14.84 -4.13
CA PRO A 48 4.02 -15.01 -2.70
C PRO A 48 5.51 -15.13 -2.36
N SER A 49 6.32 -15.70 -3.26
CA SER A 49 7.77 -15.75 -3.13
C SER A 49 8.40 -14.36 -3.06
N THR A 50 7.86 -13.37 -3.77
CA THR A 50 8.30 -11.97 -3.69
C THR A 50 8.07 -11.40 -2.29
N ILE A 51 6.91 -11.68 -1.68
CA ILE A 51 6.61 -11.26 -0.30
C ILE A 51 7.57 -11.91 0.70
N ARG A 52 7.94 -13.18 0.50
CA ARG A 52 8.97 -13.86 1.33
C ARG A 52 10.33 -13.20 1.21
N LEU A 53 10.73 -12.81 0.00
CA LEU A 53 12.00 -12.11 -0.21
C LEU A 53 12.02 -10.77 0.54
N TRP A 54 10.90 -10.03 0.54
CA TRP A 54 10.78 -8.78 1.28
C TRP A 54 10.80 -8.98 2.80
N THR A 55 10.00 -9.92 3.31
CA THR A 55 9.90 -10.19 4.77
C THR A 55 11.11 -10.93 5.35
N SER A 56 11.97 -11.50 4.52
CA SER A 56 13.29 -12.04 4.93
C SER A 56 14.44 -11.07 4.72
N GLY A 57 14.23 -9.97 3.98
CA GLY A 57 15.27 -9.02 3.62
C GLY A 57 16.19 -9.46 2.48
N ALA A 58 15.91 -10.60 1.84
CA ALA A 58 16.66 -11.08 0.69
C ALA A 58 16.48 -10.20 -0.57
N ALA A 59 15.38 -9.45 -0.65
CA ALA A 59 15.19 -8.39 -1.65
C ALA A 59 14.37 -7.24 -1.06
N GLN A 60 14.47 -6.07 -1.68
CA GLN A 60 13.70 -4.89 -1.29
C GLN A 60 12.49 -4.68 -2.22
N PRO A 61 11.36 -4.12 -1.72
CA PRO A 61 10.26 -3.72 -2.59
C PRO A 61 10.71 -2.61 -3.56
N SER A 62 10.23 -2.68 -4.80
CA SER A 62 10.50 -1.64 -5.80
C SER A 62 9.89 -0.29 -5.38
N GLY A 63 10.33 0.82 -5.99
CA GLY A 63 9.79 2.14 -5.68
C GLY A 63 8.25 2.23 -5.77
N THR A 64 7.67 1.57 -6.78
CA THR A 64 6.21 1.47 -6.94
C THR A 64 5.57 0.64 -5.82
N ALA A 65 6.18 -0.50 -5.45
CA ALA A 65 5.67 -1.32 -4.36
C ALA A 65 5.70 -0.56 -3.03
N ARG A 66 6.80 0.16 -2.73
CA ARG A 66 6.91 1.01 -1.53
C ARG A 66 5.84 2.11 -1.52
N ARG A 67 5.53 2.70 -2.69
CA ARG A 67 4.47 3.70 -2.79
C ARG A 67 3.08 3.11 -2.52
N LEU A 68 2.80 1.92 -3.02
CA LEU A 68 1.54 1.22 -2.72
C LEU A 68 1.44 0.87 -1.24
N MET A 69 2.51 0.35 -0.64
CA MET A 69 2.58 0.08 0.80
C MET A 69 2.29 1.34 1.63
N GLN A 70 2.86 2.49 1.24
CA GLN A 70 2.56 3.77 1.88
C GLN A 70 1.09 4.18 1.75
N ILE A 71 0.47 3.93 0.58
CA ILE A 71 -0.96 4.20 0.38
C ILE A 71 -1.82 3.32 1.30
N TYR A 72 -1.52 2.02 1.37
CA TYR A 72 -2.25 1.09 2.25
C TYR A 72 -2.03 1.39 3.73
N GLU A 73 -0.83 1.83 4.11
CA GLU A 73 -0.51 2.21 5.47
C GLU A 73 -1.27 3.48 5.89
N ALA A 74 -1.35 4.47 5.00
CA ALA A 74 -2.03 5.74 5.25
C ALA A 74 -3.56 5.64 5.16
N GLY A 75 -4.09 4.77 4.30
CA GLY A 75 -5.52 4.61 4.05
C GLY A 75 -5.89 3.14 3.82
N PRO A 76 -5.95 2.30 4.86
CA PRO A 76 -6.25 0.87 4.73
C PRO A 76 -7.64 0.59 4.12
N GLU A 77 -8.57 1.53 4.22
CA GLU A 77 -9.92 1.45 3.62
C GLU A 77 -9.91 1.34 2.09
N ILE A 78 -8.81 1.72 1.42
CA ILE A 78 -8.66 1.55 -0.03
C ILE A 78 -8.66 0.07 -0.44
N VAL A 79 -8.26 -0.84 0.46
CA VAL A 79 -8.24 -2.29 0.21
C VAL A 79 -9.65 -2.80 -0.06
N GLY A 80 -10.65 -2.36 0.72
CA GLY A 80 -12.05 -2.74 0.52
C GLY A 80 -12.61 -2.29 -0.84
N LYS A 81 -12.16 -1.13 -1.33
CA LYS A 81 -12.52 -0.63 -2.68
C LYS A 81 -11.92 -1.49 -3.80
N ILE A 82 -10.73 -2.05 -3.61
CA ILE A 82 -10.08 -2.95 -4.57
C ILE A 82 -10.69 -4.36 -4.51
N ALA A 83 -11.03 -4.83 -3.31
CA ALA A 83 -11.64 -6.13 -3.08
C ALA A 83 -13.10 -6.22 -3.56
N GLY A 84 -13.72 -5.10 -3.90
CA GLY A 84 -15.09 -5.04 -4.37
C GLY A 84 -16.10 -5.25 -3.24
N GLU A 85 -15.90 -4.59 -2.09
CA GLU A 85 -16.97 -4.53 -1.08
C GLU A 85 -18.29 -4.11 -1.75
N PRO A 86 -19.39 -4.85 -1.53
CA PRO A 86 -20.68 -4.48 -2.08
C PRO A 86 -21.03 -3.11 -1.49
N SER A 87 -21.13 -2.10 -2.36
CA SER A 87 -21.58 -0.76 -1.97
C SER A 87 -22.79 -0.91 -1.06
N ALA A 88 -22.73 -0.33 0.14
CA ALA A 88 -23.83 -0.39 1.11
C ALA A 88 -25.11 0.33 0.62
N GLU A 89 -25.15 0.79 -0.64
CA GLU A 89 -26.25 1.50 -1.30
C GLU A 89 -27.38 0.60 -1.83
N GLY A 90 -27.37 -0.70 -1.55
CA GLY A 90 -28.38 -1.65 -2.05
C GLY A 90 -29.33 -2.25 -1.01
N ARG A 91 -29.26 -1.87 0.26
CA ARG A 91 -30.14 -2.40 1.33
C ARG A 91 -31.16 -1.35 1.78
N ASP A 92 -32.03 -0.94 0.88
CA ASP A 92 -33.35 -0.41 1.19
C ASP A 92 -34.18 -0.42 -0.09
N SER A 93 -34.89 -1.53 -0.34
CA SER A 93 -36.02 -1.64 -1.27
C SER A 93 -36.91 -2.78 -0.84
#